data_AF-A0A109QDK0-F1
#
_entry.id   AF-A0A109QDK0-F1
#
_cell.length_a   1.000
_cell.length_b   1.000
_cell.length_c   1.000
_cell.angle_alpha   90.00
_cell.angle_beta   90.00
_cell.angle_gamma   90.00
#
_symmetry.space_group_name_H-M   'P 1'
#
loop_
_entity.id
_entity.type
_entity.pdbx_description
1 polymer ?
#
loop_
_entity_poly.entity_id
_entity_poly.type
_entity_poly.pdbx_seq_one_letter_code
_entity_poly.pdbx_strand_id
1 'polypeptide(L)'
;MSIFLKAMLQEMDKIKKQGDGTLVQLTEEQLYFAPDSESNSIAVLVQHIAGNMRSRSTDFLTTDGEKPSRDRDAEFTHHRLSKEELMQEWEDAWAIFYETVHALSQEDLLQMVSVKGKETPAMAALMTQLVHYAGHIAQMMYVAKMQLQEDWQTQSIPKKK
;
A
#
# COMPACT_ATOMS: atom_id res chain seq x y z
N MET A 1 -17.46 -11.34 10.29
CA MET A 1 -16.13 -11.37 9.63
C MET A 1 -15.45 -12.72 9.85
N SER A 2 -15.03 -13.39 8.77
CA SER A 2 -14.40 -14.73 8.80
C SER A 2 -13.04 -14.71 9.51
N ILE A 3 -12.54 -15.89 9.90
CA ILE A 3 -11.20 -16.03 10.51
C ILE A 3 -10.12 -15.51 9.55
N PHE A 4 -10.24 -15.83 8.25
CA PHE A 4 -9.32 -15.35 7.22
C PHE A 4 -9.27 -13.82 7.15
N LEU A 5 -10.43 -13.16 7.04
CA LEU A 5 -10.51 -11.69 6.95
C LEU A 5 -9.92 -11.02 8.18
N LYS A 6 -10.21 -11.55 9.38
CA LYS A 6 -9.62 -11.05 10.63
C LYS A 6 -8.10 -11.16 10.64
N ALA A 7 -7.56 -12.31 10.23
CA ALA A 7 -6.11 -12.53 10.19
C ALA A 7 -5.43 -11.63 9.14
N MET A 8 -6.03 -11.49 7.97
CA MET A 8 -5.51 -10.63 6.91
C MET A 8 -5.52 -9.15 7.34
N LEU A 9 -6.61 -8.67 7.94
CA LEU A 9 -6.69 -7.30 8.45
C LEU A 9 -5.64 -7.03 9.54
N GLN A 10 -5.40 -8.00 10.43
CA GLN A 10 -4.32 -7.87 11.43
C GLN A 10 -2.94 -7.70 10.79
N GLU A 11 -2.65 -8.40 9.69
CA GLU A 11 -1.39 -8.20 8.97
C GLU A 11 -1.37 -6.88 8.19
N MET A 12 -2.48 -6.48 7.58
CA MET A 12 -2.62 -5.16 6.93
C MET A 12 -2.39 -4.01 7.92
N ASP A 13 -2.97 -4.08 9.12
CA ASP A 13 -2.80 -3.07 10.16
C ASP A 13 -1.34 -2.94 10.61
N LYS A 14 -0.63 -4.09 10.72
CA LYS A 14 0.80 -4.09 11.06
C LYS A 14 1.63 -3.40 9.98
N ILE A 15 1.41 -3.74 8.70
CA ILE A 15 2.18 -3.14 7.62
C ILE A 15 1.80 -1.67 7.40
N LYS A 16 0.53 -1.28 7.54
CA LYS A 16 0.12 0.13 7.49
C LYS A 16 0.83 0.91 8.59
N LYS A 17 0.80 0.42 9.83
CA LYS A 17 1.50 1.07 10.96
C LYS A 17 3.00 1.25 10.69
N GLN A 18 3.63 0.28 10.03
CA GLN A 18 5.03 0.39 9.59
C GLN A 18 5.22 1.50 8.55
N GLY A 19 4.32 1.58 7.57
CA GLY A 19 4.28 2.67 6.58
C GLY A 19 4.10 4.04 7.25
N ASP A 20 3.07 4.19 8.07
CA ASP A 20 2.75 5.43 8.82
C ASP A 20 3.96 5.90 9.64
N GLY A 21 4.53 4.99 10.44
CA GLY A 21 5.70 5.27 11.26
C GLY A 21 6.96 5.59 10.45
N THR A 22 7.06 5.10 9.21
CA THR A 22 8.14 5.47 8.28
C THR A 22 7.95 6.89 7.76
N LEU A 23 6.75 7.20 7.26
CA LEU A 23 6.45 8.49 6.62
C LEU A 23 6.55 9.66 7.60
N VAL A 24 6.11 9.49 8.85
CA VAL A 24 6.16 10.55 9.87
C VAL A 24 7.59 11.01 10.16
N GLN A 25 8.57 10.10 10.12
CA GLN A 25 9.97 10.38 10.45
C GLN A 25 10.71 11.24 9.40
N LEU A 26 10.19 11.35 8.18
CA LEU A 26 10.91 11.94 7.06
C LEU A 26 10.47 13.38 6.77
N THR A 27 11.39 14.22 6.32
CA THR A 27 11.04 15.52 5.71
C THR A 27 10.46 15.33 4.31
N GLU A 28 9.82 16.37 3.76
CA GLU A 28 9.36 16.34 2.37
C GLU A 28 10.50 16.03 1.39
N GLU A 29 11.65 16.67 1.55
CA GLU A 29 12.82 16.40 0.70
C GLU A 29 13.25 14.94 0.75
N GLN A 30 13.28 14.34 1.95
CA GLN A 30 13.62 12.93 2.14
C GLN A 30 12.59 11.95 1.56
N LEU A 31 11.32 12.35 1.46
CA LEU A 31 10.27 11.55 0.80
C LEU A 31 10.50 11.46 -0.71
N TYR A 32 11.07 12.49 -1.32
CA TYR A 32 11.38 12.55 -2.76
C TYR A 32 12.78 12.07 -3.11
N PHE A 33 13.62 11.74 -2.13
CA PHE A 33 14.92 11.13 -2.36
C PHE A 33 14.79 9.74 -2.99
N ALA A 34 15.58 9.49 -4.03
CA ALA A 34 15.78 8.18 -4.65
C ALA A 34 17.26 7.79 -4.52
N PRO A 35 17.59 6.56 -4.07
CA PRO A 35 18.98 6.11 -3.94
C PRO A 35 19.81 6.15 -5.23
N ASP A 36 19.18 5.87 -6.37
CA ASP A 36 19.78 5.84 -7.71
C ASP A 36 18.68 6.00 -8.79
N SER A 37 19.07 5.98 -10.07
CA SER A 37 18.15 6.19 -11.20
C SER A 37 17.14 5.06 -11.42
N GLU A 38 17.40 3.87 -10.89
CA GLU A 38 16.54 2.69 -11.04
C GLU A 38 15.60 2.52 -9.84
N SER A 39 15.86 3.24 -8.75
CA SER A 39 15.12 3.16 -7.50
C SER A 39 14.00 4.21 -7.44
N ASN A 40 12.83 3.79 -6.96
CA ASN A 40 11.74 4.71 -6.67
C ASN A 40 12.00 5.46 -5.35
N SER A 41 11.58 6.72 -5.31
CA SER A 41 11.45 7.46 -4.05
C SER A 41 10.28 6.96 -3.21
N ILE A 42 10.26 7.31 -1.92
CA ILE A 42 9.15 6.94 -1.04
C ILE A 42 7.85 7.59 -1.50
N ALA A 43 7.90 8.83 -2.01
CA ALA A 43 6.75 9.50 -2.59
C ALA A 43 6.14 8.75 -3.77
N VAL A 44 6.97 8.25 -4.69
CA VAL A 44 6.52 7.42 -5.82
C VAL A 44 5.91 6.10 -5.33
N LEU A 45 6.52 5.46 -4.33
CA LEU A 45 5.97 4.21 -3.77
C LEU A 45 4.60 4.43 -3.11
N VAL A 46 4.39 5.56 -2.41
CA VAL A 46 3.08 5.93 -1.85
C VAL A 46 2.05 6.11 -2.96
N GLN A 47 2.36 6.88 -4.00
CA GLN A 47 1.47 7.08 -5.15
C GLN A 47 1.10 5.75 -5.82
N HIS A 48 2.09 4.87 -6.00
CA HIS A 48 1.86 3.55 -6.56
C HIS A 48 0.95 2.67 -5.70
N ILE A 49 1.19 2.62 -4.39
CA ILE A 49 0.34 1.87 -3.46
C ILE A 49 -1.08 2.44 -3.48
N ALA A 50 -1.22 3.77 -3.45
CA ALA A 50 -2.51 4.44 -3.44
C ALA A 50 -3.33 4.18 -4.73
N GLY A 51 -2.71 4.36 -5.90
CA GLY A 51 -3.33 4.04 -7.18
C GLY A 51 -3.72 2.57 -7.31
N ASN A 52 -2.86 1.67 -6.80
CA ASN A 52 -3.18 0.25 -6.74
C ASN A 52 -4.40 -0.05 -5.84
N MET A 53 -4.44 0.48 -4.61
CA MET A 53 -5.56 0.28 -3.69
C MET A 53 -6.87 0.77 -4.27
N ARG A 54 -6.91 2.00 -4.80
CA ARG A 54 -8.12 2.55 -5.43
C ARG A 54 -8.62 1.66 -6.55
N SER A 55 -7.72 1.22 -7.41
CA SER A 55 -8.09 0.39 -8.55
C SER A 55 -8.56 -1.00 -8.14
N ARG A 56 -7.87 -1.62 -7.18
CA ARG A 56 -8.14 -3.01 -6.77
C ARG A 56 -9.31 -3.12 -5.78
N SER A 57 -9.66 -2.06 -5.07
CA SER A 57 -10.67 -2.11 -4.00
C SER A 57 -12.01 -1.51 -4.42
N THR A 58 -12.03 -0.46 -5.24
CA THR A 58 -13.30 0.13 -5.71
C THR A 58 -14.10 -0.92 -6.48
N ASP A 59 -15.39 -1.08 -6.16
CA ASP A 59 -16.29 -2.01 -6.84
C ASP A 59 -15.72 -3.44 -6.97
N PHE A 60 -15.03 -3.90 -5.91
CA PHE A 60 -14.17 -5.09 -5.90
C PHE A 60 -14.82 -6.38 -6.45
N LEU A 61 -16.10 -6.61 -6.12
CA LEU A 61 -16.82 -7.82 -6.53
C LEU A 61 -17.48 -7.69 -7.91
N THR A 62 -17.61 -6.49 -8.45
CA THR A 62 -18.53 -6.21 -9.57
C THR A 62 -17.83 -5.74 -10.84
N THR A 63 -16.59 -5.26 -10.75
CA THR A 63 -15.85 -4.72 -11.89
C THR A 63 -14.39 -5.16 -11.86
N ASP A 64 -13.69 -5.05 -13.00
CA ASP A 64 -12.27 -5.43 -13.06
C ASP A 64 -11.43 -4.61 -12.09
N GLY A 65 -10.51 -5.26 -11.38
CA GLY A 65 -9.59 -4.59 -10.46
C GLY A 65 -8.57 -3.67 -11.16
N GLU A 66 -8.45 -3.70 -12.49
CA GLU A 66 -7.74 -2.69 -13.28
C GLU A 66 -8.76 -1.69 -13.83
N LYS A 67 -8.91 -0.56 -13.14
CA LYS A 67 -9.89 0.46 -13.53
C LYS A 67 -9.41 1.20 -14.78
N PRO A 68 -10.31 1.53 -15.73
CA PRO A 68 -9.96 2.39 -16.87
C PRO A 68 -9.43 3.77 -16.45
N SER A 69 -9.81 4.22 -15.25
CA SER A 69 -9.34 5.48 -14.67
C SER A 69 -7.93 5.41 -14.07
N ARG A 70 -7.32 4.22 -13.99
CA ARG A 70 -5.96 4.07 -13.46
C ARG A 70 -4.94 4.30 -14.56
N ASP A 71 -4.14 5.34 -14.40
CA ASP A 71 -2.91 5.54 -15.16
C ASP A 71 -1.71 5.03 -14.34
N ARG A 72 -1.34 3.77 -14.58
CA ARG A 72 -0.23 3.14 -13.87
C ARG A 72 1.08 3.87 -14.12
N ASP A 73 1.34 4.32 -15.35
CA ASP A 73 2.63 4.90 -15.68
C ASP A 73 2.77 6.29 -15.06
N ALA A 74 1.66 7.04 -14.95
CA ALA A 74 1.63 8.29 -14.21
C ALA A 74 1.93 8.14 -12.72
N GLU A 75 1.64 6.99 -12.09
CA GLU A 75 2.00 6.70 -10.67
C GLU A 75 3.53 6.74 -10.45
N PHE A 76 4.33 6.56 -11.51
CA PHE A 76 5.80 6.61 -11.47
C PHE A 76 6.36 7.95 -11.96
N THR A 77 5.51 8.91 -12.29
CA THR A 77 5.92 10.26 -12.69
C THR A 77 5.93 11.20 -11.49
N HIS A 78 6.89 12.14 -11.46
CA HIS A 78 7.07 13.05 -10.34
C HIS A 78 5.99 14.16 -10.28
N HIS A 79 4.80 13.81 -9.80
CA HIS A 79 3.87 14.79 -9.24
C HIS A 79 4.39 15.16 -7.85
N ARG A 80 4.88 16.41 -7.71
CA ARG A 80 5.50 16.87 -6.47
C ARG A 80 4.43 17.40 -5.51
N LEU A 81 3.71 16.47 -4.89
CA LEU A 81 2.80 16.71 -3.77
C LEU A 81 3.57 17.20 -2.54
N SER A 82 2.95 18.04 -1.71
CA SER A 82 3.48 18.33 -0.38
C SER A 82 3.51 17.08 0.50
N LYS A 83 4.27 17.11 1.59
CA LYS A 83 4.23 16.02 2.59
C LYS A 83 2.80 15.77 3.08
N GLU A 84 2.04 16.82 3.38
CA GLU A 84 0.66 16.72 3.85
C GLU A 84 -0.26 16.09 2.81
N GLU A 85 -0.13 16.51 1.55
CA GLU A 85 -0.89 15.93 0.43
C GLU A 85 -0.55 14.44 0.23
N LEU A 86 0.72 14.08 0.33
CA LEU A 86 1.16 12.67 0.25
C LEU A 86 0.63 11.81 1.40
N MET A 87 0.57 12.38 2.61
CA MET A 87 -0.02 11.71 3.78
C MET A 87 -1.53 11.55 3.61
N GLN A 88 -2.22 12.55 3.08
CA GLN A 88 -3.65 12.46 2.80
C GLN A 88 -3.94 11.38 1.74
N GLU A 89 -3.17 11.39 0.65
CA GLU A 89 -3.23 10.38 -0.42
C GLU A 89 -3.07 8.95 0.13
N TRP A 90 -2.12 8.77 1.04
CA TRP A 90 -1.87 7.50 1.74
C TRP A 90 -3.07 7.05 2.58
N GLU A 91 -3.61 7.95 3.42
CA GLU A 91 -4.75 7.62 4.29
C GLU A 91 -6.04 7.35 3.50
N ASP A 92 -6.33 8.15 2.47
CA ASP A 92 -7.51 7.99 1.63
C ASP A 92 -7.51 6.63 0.92
N ALA A 93 -6.36 6.20 0.42
CA ALA A 93 -6.21 4.90 -0.23
C ALA A 93 -6.44 3.73 0.74
N TRP A 94 -5.88 3.80 1.95
CA TRP A 94 -6.11 2.79 2.98
C TRP A 94 -7.58 2.77 3.42
N ALA A 95 -8.23 3.92 3.55
CA ALA A 95 -9.65 4.00 3.91
C ALA A 95 -10.52 3.24 2.91
N ILE A 96 -10.30 3.44 1.61
CA ILE A 96 -11.02 2.72 0.53
C ILE A 96 -10.80 1.21 0.65
N PHE A 97 -9.55 0.77 0.88
CA PHE A 97 -9.23 -0.64 1.06
C PHE A 97 -9.97 -1.23 2.27
N TYR A 98 -9.91 -0.58 3.43
CA TYR A 98 -10.55 -1.08 4.65
C TYR A 98 -12.07 -1.10 4.55
N GLU A 99 -12.68 -0.06 3.99
CA GLU A 99 -14.12 0.00 3.74
C GLU A 99 -14.56 -1.20 2.88
N THR A 100 -13.82 -1.45 1.79
CA THR A 100 -14.06 -2.59 0.89
C THR A 100 -13.99 -3.91 1.64
N VAL A 101 -12.90 -4.16 2.37
CA VAL A 101 -12.70 -5.43 3.08
C VAL A 101 -13.71 -5.65 4.20
N HIS A 102 -14.09 -4.60 4.91
CA HIS A 102 -15.09 -4.68 5.98
C HIS A 102 -16.50 -4.98 5.47
N ALA A 103 -16.80 -4.64 4.21
CA ALA A 103 -18.07 -4.97 3.57
C ALA A 103 -18.18 -6.45 3.14
N LEU A 104 -17.06 -7.21 3.09
CA LEU A 104 -17.05 -8.58 2.59
C LEU A 104 -17.58 -9.61 3.61
N SER A 105 -18.41 -10.52 3.11
CA SER A 105 -18.83 -11.74 3.81
C SER A 105 -17.81 -12.87 3.64
N GLN A 106 -18.08 -14.02 4.28
CA GLN A 106 -17.24 -15.20 4.08
C GLN A 106 -17.45 -15.82 2.70
N GLU A 107 -18.68 -15.76 2.21
CA GLU A 107 -19.12 -16.29 0.93
C GLU A 107 -18.49 -15.50 -0.22
N ASP A 108 -18.34 -14.17 -0.06
CA ASP A 108 -17.70 -13.31 -1.05
C ASP A 108 -16.24 -13.70 -1.33
N LEU A 109 -15.54 -14.25 -0.34
CA LEU A 109 -14.15 -14.70 -0.50
C LEU A 109 -13.99 -15.85 -1.52
N LEU A 110 -15.07 -16.59 -1.77
CA LEU A 110 -15.11 -17.71 -2.71
C LEU A 110 -15.52 -17.29 -4.12
N GLN A 111 -15.99 -16.04 -4.30
CA GLN A 111 -16.37 -15.52 -5.60
C GLN A 111 -15.14 -15.29 -6.48
N MET A 112 -15.32 -15.42 -7.79
CA MET A 112 -14.33 -15.03 -8.78
C MET A 112 -14.46 -13.54 -9.06
N VAL A 113 -13.36 -12.81 -8.96
CA VAL A 113 -13.23 -11.41 -9.37
C VAL A 113 -12.31 -11.32 -10.59
N SER A 114 -12.48 -10.29 -11.41
CA SER A 114 -11.59 -10.07 -12.56
C SER A 114 -10.45 -9.13 -12.18
N VAL A 115 -9.22 -9.52 -12.50
CA VAL A 115 -8.02 -8.69 -12.32
C VAL A 115 -7.23 -8.71 -13.62
N LYS A 116 -7.21 -7.59 -14.35
CA LYS A 116 -6.59 -7.49 -15.69
C LYS A 116 -7.20 -8.50 -16.67
N GLY A 117 -8.52 -8.64 -16.65
CA GLY A 117 -9.27 -9.56 -17.50
C GLY A 117 -9.09 -11.05 -17.17
N LYS A 118 -8.47 -11.38 -16.03
CA LYS A 118 -8.30 -12.75 -15.56
C LYS A 118 -9.13 -12.99 -14.31
N GLU A 119 -9.94 -14.04 -14.34
CA GLU A 119 -10.69 -14.46 -13.16
C GLU A 119 -9.74 -15.01 -12.09
N THR A 120 -9.90 -14.52 -10.88
CA THR A 120 -9.11 -14.87 -9.70
C THR A 120 -10.05 -14.94 -8.50
N PRO A 121 -9.92 -15.92 -7.59
CA PRO A 121 -10.72 -15.93 -6.37
C PRO A 121 -10.50 -14.64 -5.56
N ALA A 122 -11.57 -14.06 -5.01
CA ALA A 122 -11.50 -12.83 -4.21
C ALA A 122 -10.46 -12.93 -3.08
N MET A 123 -10.42 -14.09 -2.39
CA MET A 123 -9.39 -14.39 -1.39
C MET A 123 -7.96 -14.28 -1.94
N ALA A 124 -7.70 -14.81 -3.14
CA ALA A 124 -6.38 -14.77 -3.75
C ALA A 124 -6.00 -13.35 -4.23
N ALA A 125 -6.98 -12.57 -4.71
CA ALA A 125 -6.78 -11.17 -5.06
C ALA A 125 -6.40 -10.31 -3.83
N LEU A 126 -7.06 -10.53 -2.69
CA LEU A 126 -6.73 -9.88 -1.42
C LEU A 126 -5.34 -10.28 -0.89
N MET A 127 -4.97 -11.57 -0.96
CA MET A 127 -3.63 -12.03 -0.58
C MET A 127 -2.53 -11.40 -1.45
N THR A 128 -2.80 -11.25 -2.74
CA THR A 128 -1.87 -10.58 -3.67
C THR A 128 -1.66 -9.12 -3.28
N GLN A 129 -2.72 -8.41 -2.90
CA GLN A 129 -2.64 -7.04 -2.38
C GLN A 129 -1.79 -6.97 -1.10
N LEU A 130 -2.01 -7.87 -0.13
CA LEU A 130 -1.21 -7.94 1.10
C LEU A 130 0.29 -8.06 0.82
N VAL A 131 0.67 -9.03 -0.02
CA VAL A 131 2.08 -9.27 -0.37
C VAL A 131 2.67 -8.07 -1.10
N HIS A 132 1.91 -7.48 -2.02
CA HIS A 132 2.33 -6.32 -2.78
C HIS A 132 2.59 -5.10 -1.89
N TYR A 133 1.65 -4.75 -1.00
CA TYR A 133 1.79 -3.60 -0.10
C TYR A 133 2.91 -3.82 0.91
N ALA A 134 3.02 -5.01 1.50
CA ALA A 134 4.11 -5.34 2.40
C ALA A 134 5.49 -5.18 1.72
N GLY A 135 5.62 -5.58 0.46
CA GLY A 135 6.84 -5.45 -0.32
C GLY A 135 7.26 -3.99 -0.51
N HIS A 136 6.33 -3.12 -0.92
CA HIS A 136 6.63 -1.70 -1.13
C HIS A 136 6.85 -0.93 0.18
N ILE A 137 6.12 -1.25 1.25
CA ILE A 137 6.34 -0.65 2.57
C ILE A 137 7.72 -1.04 3.12
N ALA A 138 8.16 -2.29 2.91
CA ALA A 138 9.51 -2.70 3.27
C ALA A 138 10.59 -1.93 2.49
N GLN A 139 10.35 -1.63 1.20
CA GLN A 139 11.24 -0.75 0.42
C GLN A 139 11.28 0.66 1.02
N MET A 140 10.13 1.24 1.35
CA MET A 140 10.05 2.56 1.99
C MET A 140 10.86 2.61 3.29
N MET A 141 10.67 1.61 4.17
CA MET A 141 11.41 1.48 5.42
C MET A 141 12.93 1.40 5.19
N TYR A 142 13.36 0.66 4.17
CA TYR A 142 14.79 0.51 3.88
C TYR A 142 15.41 1.82 3.38
N VAL A 143 14.74 2.52 2.45
CA VAL A 143 15.17 3.84 1.96
C VAL A 143 15.19 4.87 3.09
N ALA A 144 14.16 4.90 3.94
CA ALA A 144 14.11 5.80 5.09
C ALA A 144 15.26 5.54 6.07
N LYS A 145 15.55 4.27 6.37
CA LYS A 145 16.65 3.86 7.23
C LYS A 145 18.01 4.24 6.66
N MET A 146 18.21 4.17 5.34
CA MET A 146 19.44 4.61 4.69
C MET A 146 19.68 6.11 4.88
N GLN A 147 18.62 6.92 4.84
CA GLN A 147 18.68 8.37 5.01
C GLN A 147 18.86 8.79 6.47
N LEU A 148 18.10 8.18 7.39
CA LEU A 148 18.08 8.57 8.80
C LEU A 148 19.21 7.94 9.62
N GLN A 149 19.79 6.82 9.17
CA GLN A 149 20.93 6.17 9.81
C GLN A 149 20.73 5.94 11.32
N GLU A 150 21.47 6.65 12.17
CA GLU A 150 21.38 6.55 13.64
C GLU A 150 20.08 7.13 14.20
N ASP A 151 19.44 8.04 13.48
CA ASP A 151 18.17 8.68 13.86
C ASP A 151 16.94 7.79 13.51
N TRP A 152 17.14 6.66 12.82
CA TRP A 152 16.04 5.77 12.44
C TRP A 152 15.39 5.11 13.67
N GLN A 153 14.09 5.37 13.84
CA GLN A 153 13.26 4.69 14.81
C GLN A 153 12.68 3.42 14.20
N THR A 154 13.03 2.26 14.78
CA THR A 154 12.64 0.95 14.25
C THR A 154 11.13 0.74 14.31
N GLN A 155 10.51 0.50 13.15
CA GLN A 155 9.06 0.25 13.00
C GLN A 155 8.67 -1.24 13.10
N SER A 156 9.63 -2.11 13.41
CA SER A 156 9.43 -3.55 13.60
C SER A 156 10.01 -3.99 14.96
N ILE A 157 10.46 -5.24 15.08
CA ILE A 157 11.09 -5.73 16.32
C ILE A 157 12.53 -5.19 16.38
N PRO A 158 12.88 -4.35 17.38
CA PRO A 158 14.23 -3.84 17.50
C PRO A 158 15.23 -4.96 17.82
N LYS A 159 16.49 -4.79 17.40
CA LYS A 159 17.57 -5.67 17.84
C LYS A 159 17.68 -5.60 19.37
N LYS A 160 17.93 -6.75 20.01
CA LYS A 160 18.39 -6.74 21.41
C LYS A 160 19.71 -5.96 21.44
N LYS A 161 19.79 -4.95 22.29
CA LYS A 161 21.05 -4.25 22.61
C LYS A 161 21.83 -5.09 23.60
#